data_AF-A0A671QND1-F1
#
_entry.id   AF-A0A671QND1-F1
#
_cell.length_a   1.000
_cell.length_b   1.000
_cell.length_c   1.000
_cell.angle_alpha   90.00
_cell.angle_beta   90.00
_cell.angle_gamma   90.00
#
_symmetry.space_group_name_H-M   'P 1'
#
loop_
_entity.id
_entity.type
_entity.pdbx_description
1 polymer ?
#
loop_
_entity_poly.entity_id
_entity_poly.type
_entity_poly.pdbx_seq_one_letter_code
_entity_poly.pdbx_strand_id
1 'polypeptide(L)'
;MRIVTLLTLCAVLCCAQGHKQEECLNLHITPPMIKDMMETSELIHKSLPRDNAPFQRILGKLKKCSRKLNVPDIKRILEIYDEHVFQKLWKNNTHQLPNLFMDSFTRLMDIIENCETKGKQTPSHCARENLKTIEDKLKMLQPKGLFKAQIEFRSVLVWISNTMDKSRTHEIH
;
A
#
# COMPACT_ATOMS: atom_id res chain seq x y z
N MET A 1 17.71 36.36 10.13
CA MET A 1 18.53 35.14 10.22
C MET A 1 17.92 34.00 11.04
N ARG A 2 17.16 34.25 12.13
CA ARG A 2 16.55 33.18 12.96
C ARG A 2 15.49 32.31 12.26
N ILE A 3 14.78 32.87 11.27
CA ILE A 3 13.74 32.13 10.52
C ILE A 3 14.36 31.10 9.56
N VAL A 4 15.51 31.42 8.96
CA VAL A 4 16.19 30.53 8.01
C VAL A 4 16.76 29.31 8.72
N THR A 5 17.33 29.48 9.92
CA THR A 5 17.82 28.37 10.75
C THR A 5 16.72 27.47 11.31
N LEU A 6 15.52 28.00 11.58
CA LEU A 6 14.35 27.21 11.98
C LEU A 6 13.80 26.36 10.83
N LEU A 7 13.76 26.91 9.61
CA LEU A 7 13.31 26.19 8.42
C LEU A 7 14.28 25.07 8.02
N THR A 8 15.60 25.30 8.13
CA THR A 8 16.59 24.26 7.86
C THR A 8 16.55 23.13 8.89
N LEU A 9 16.36 23.43 10.18
CA LEU A 9 16.19 22.39 11.21
C LEU A 9 14.93 21.54 10.98
N CYS A 10 13.82 22.17 10.60
CA CYS A 10 12.56 21.45 10.32
C CYS A 10 12.70 20.52 9.11
N ALA A 11 13.34 20.98 8.04
CA ALA A 11 13.62 20.15 6.88
C ALA A 11 14.53 18.95 7.22
N VAL A 12 15.59 19.16 8.01
CA VAL A 12 16.50 18.09 8.45
C VAL A 12 15.80 17.07 9.34
N LEU A 13 14.97 17.51 10.29
CA LEU A 13 14.18 16.63 11.16
C LEU A 13 13.15 15.81 10.37
N CYS A 14 12.46 16.42 9.41
CA CYS A 14 11.51 15.72 8.53
C CYS A 14 12.19 14.67 7.65
N CYS A 15 13.38 14.98 7.10
CA CYS A 15 14.16 14.02 6.31
C CYS A 15 14.66 12.84 7.16
N ALA A 16 15.15 13.10 8.37
CA ALA A 16 15.63 12.06 9.28
C ALA A 16 14.51 11.12 9.76
N GLN A 17 13.30 11.64 9.93
CA GLN A 17 12.15 10.84 10.33
C GLN A 17 11.70 9.90 9.20
N GLY A 18 11.63 10.38 7.95
CA GLY A 18 11.32 9.54 6.79
C GLY A 18 12.31 8.39 6.60
N HIS A 19 13.61 8.66 6.78
CA HIS A 19 14.66 7.64 6.66
C HIS A 19 14.50 6.50 7.68
N LYS A 20 14.19 6.81 8.94
CA LYS A 20 13.98 5.80 9.99
C LYS A 20 12.78 4.89 9.71
N GLN A 21 11.74 5.42 9.07
CA GLN A 21 10.57 4.62 8.72
C GLN A 21 10.87 3.64 7.59
N GLU A 22 11.56 4.11 6.55
CA GLU A 22 11.97 3.26 5.44
C GLU A 22 12.94 2.16 5.88
N GLU A 23 13.87 2.48 6.78
CA GLU A 23 14.79 1.51 7.39
C GLU A 23 14.05 0.47 8.22
N CYS A 24 13.08 0.89 9.04
CA CYS A 24 12.22 -0.04 9.79
C CYS A 24 11.46 -0.99 8.85
N LEU A 25 10.87 -0.47 7.77
CA LEU A 25 10.16 -1.30 6.80
C LEU A 25 11.09 -2.29 6.11
N ASN A 26 12.32 -1.90 5.78
CA ASN A 26 13.33 -2.78 5.18
C ASN A 26 13.74 -3.93 6.09
N LEU A 27 13.79 -3.70 7.39
CA LEU A 27 14.13 -4.72 8.38
C LEU A 27 13.03 -5.79 8.49
N HIS A 28 11.77 -5.38 8.40
CA HIS A 28 10.64 -6.24 8.74
C HIS A 28 9.90 -6.81 7.52
N ILE A 29 9.84 -6.07 6.41
CA ILE A 29 9.23 -6.54 5.16
C ILE A 29 10.32 -7.21 4.32
N THR A 30 10.25 -8.53 4.22
CA THR A 30 11.22 -9.30 3.44
C THR A 30 10.73 -9.48 2.00
N PRO A 31 11.63 -9.51 0.99
CA PRO A 31 11.24 -9.80 -0.39
C PRO A 31 10.47 -11.11 -0.57
N PRO A 32 10.80 -12.22 0.12
CA PRO A 32 9.99 -13.44 0.10
C PRO A 32 8.54 -13.22 0.53
N MET A 33 8.29 -12.45 1.59
CA MET A 33 6.92 -12.18 2.06
C MET A 33 6.08 -11.48 0.98
N ILE A 34 6.62 -10.45 0.33
CA ILE A 34 5.92 -9.74 -0.75
C ILE A 34 5.71 -10.65 -1.96
N LYS A 35 6.70 -11.48 -2.29
CA LYS A 35 6.61 -12.46 -3.37
C LYS A 35 5.50 -13.48 -3.12
N ASP A 36 5.44 -14.06 -1.93
CA ASP A 36 4.42 -15.05 -1.55
C ASP A 36 3.00 -14.45 -1.62
N MET A 37 2.84 -13.20 -1.19
CA MET A 37 1.57 -12.48 -1.35
C MET A 37 1.21 -12.24 -2.82
N MET A 38 2.17 -11.92 -3.68
CA MET A 38 1.94 -11.78 -5.12
C MET A 38 1.55 -13.11 -5.78
N GLU A 39 2.21 -14.21 -5.41
CA GLU A 39 1.91 -15.55 -5.93
C GLU A 39 0.52 -16.00 -5.48
N THR A 40 0.17 -15.79 -4.21
CA THR A 40 -1.16 -16.09 -3.69
C THR A 40 -2.23 -15.23 -4.38
N SER A 41 -1.95 -13.95 -4.61
CA SER A 41 -2.85 -13.07 -5.37
C SER A 41 -3.09 -13.56 -6.80
N GLU A 42 -2.06 -14.12 -7.44
CA GLU A 42 -2.15 -14.69 -8.80
C GLU A 42 -2.97 -15.99 -8.80
N LEU A 43 -2.81 -16.84 -7.78
CA LEU A 43 -3.63 -18.05 -7.62
C LEU A 43 -5.11 -17.70 -7.44
N ILE A 44 -5.42 -16.69 -6.61
CA ILE A 44 -6.79 -16.18 -6.47
C ILE A 44 -7.31 -15.71 -7.82
N HIS A 45 -6.54 -14.90 -8.55
CA HIS A 45 -6.94 -14.42 -9.89
C HIS A 45 -7.28 -15.56 -10.85
N LYS A 46 -6.44 -16.60 -10.92
CA LYS A 46 -6.68 -17.77 -11.79
C LYS A 46 -7.93 -18.56 -11.41
N SER A 47 -8.34 -18.52 -10.14
CA SER A 47 -9.55 -19.19 -9.66
C SER A 47 -10.85 -18.42 -9.94
N LEU A 48 -10.74 -17.13 -10.27
CA LEU A 48 -11.89 -16.27 -10.49
C LEU A 48 -12.43 -16.39 -11.92
N PRO A 49 -13.75 -16.19 -12.13
CA PRO A 49 -14.32 -16.17 -13.47
C PRO A 49 -13.67 -15.09 -14.33
N ARG A 50 -13.40 -15.41 -15.61
CA ARG A 50 -12.88 -14.41 -16.56
C ARG A 50 -13.87 -13.26 -16.70
N ASP A 51 -13.38 -12.05 -16.47
CA ASP A 51 -14.10 -10.81 -16.79
C ASP A 51 -13.77 -10.37 -18.21
N ASN A 52 -14.76 -10.42 -19.10
CA ASN A 52 -14.62 -9.97 -20.49
C ASN A 52 -14.96 -8.47 -20.66
N ALA A 53 -15.28 -7.76 -19.58
CA ALA A 53 -15.58 -6.33 -19.64
C ALA A 53 -14.32 -5.50 -19.99
N PRO A 54 -14.48 -4.32 -20.62
CA PRO A 54 -13.38 -3.41 -20.87
C PRO A 54 -12.56 -3.11 -19.60
N PHE A 55 -11.25 -3.28 -19.68
CA PHE A 55 -10.37 -3.14 -18.53
C PHE A 55 -10.25 -1.67 -18.08
N GLN A 56 -11.14 -1.26 -17.16
CA GLN A 56 -11.03 0.03 -16.49
C GLN A 56 -10.13 -0.06 -15.25
N ARG A 57 -8.93 0.54 -15.28
CA ARG A 57 -8.02 0.56 -14.11
C ARG A 57 -8.60 1.33 -12.93
N ILE A 58 -8.63 0.69 -11.76
CA ILE A 58 -9.03 1.31 -10.49
C ILE A 58 -7.88 2.20 -9.98
N LEU A 59 -6.66 1.67 -9.95
CA LEU A 59 -5.47 2.32 -9.38
C LEU A 59 -4.73 3.26 -10.36
N GLY A 60 -5.29 3.51 -11.55
CA GLY A 60 -4.59 4.18 -12.65
C GLY A 60 -4.02 5.56 -12.31
N LYS A 61 -4.73 6.38 -11.52
CA LYS A 61 -4.25 7.71 -11.11
C LYS A 61 -3.14 7.63 -10.08
N LEU A 62 -3.31 6.80 -9.05
CA LEU A 62 -2.33 6.62 -7.98
C LEU A 62 -1.04 5.96 -8.46
N LYS A 63 -1.08 5.18 -9.54
CA LYS A 63 0.13 4.66 -10.20
C LYS A 63 1.12 5.78 -10.55
N LYS A 64 0.66 6.99 -10.91
CA LYS A 64 1.55 8.14 -11.19
C LYS A 64 2.27 8.64 -9.94
N CYS A 65 1.67 8.44 -8.76
CA CYS A 65 2.24 8.80 -7.46
C CYS A 65 3.08 7.67 -6.86
N SER A 66 3.06 6.44 -7.41
CA SER A 66 3.71 5.25 -6.82
C SER A 66 5.17 5.46 -6.40
N ARG A 67 5.93 6.26 -7.15
CA ARG A 67 7.34 6.55 -6.83
C ARG A 67 7.53 7.54 -5.67
N LYS A 68 6.48 8.21 -5.23
CA LYS A 68 6.48 9.28 -4.20
C LYS A 68 5.68 8.88 -2.94
N LEU A 69 5.23 7.63 -2.86
CA LEU A 69 4.46 7.16 -1.71
C LEU A 69 5.38 7.02 -0.50
N ASN A 70 4.99 7.61 0.61
CA ASN A 70 5.64 7.42 1.91
C ASN A 70 4.90 6.34 2.73
N VAL A 71 5.39 6.05 3.93
CA VAL A 71 4.79 5.04 4.83
C VAL A 71 3.31 5.34 5.15
N PRO A 72 2.90 6.58 5.50
CA PRO A 72 1.49 6.95 5.65
C PRO A 72 0.63 6.68 4.42
N ASP A 73 1.15 6.97 3.23
CA ASP A 73 0.41 6.73 1.99
C ASP A 73 0.16 5.23 1.80
N ILE A 74 1.19 4.41 2.03
CA ILE A 74 1.08 2.95 1.94
C ILE A 74 0.07 2.44 2.98
N LYS A 75 0.21 2.86 4.24
CA LYS A 75 -0.72 2.50 5.32
C LYS A 75 -2.16 2.80 4.91
N ARG A 76 -2.44 4.03 4.45
CA ARG A 76 -3.78 4.43 4.06
C ARG A 76 -4.31 3.61 2.87
N ILE A 77 -3.47 3.24 1.91
CA ILE A 77 -3.88 2.36 0.81
C ILE A 77 -4.30 1.00 1.36
N LEU A 78 -3.53 0.42 2.27
CA LEU A 78 -3.85 -0.87 2.86
C LEU A 78 -5.15 -0.83 3.67
N GLU A 79 -5.35 0.20 4.49
CA GLU A 79 -6.61 0.42 5.23
C GLU A 79 -7.83 0.46 4.30
N ILE A 80 -7.75 1.25 3.22
CA ILE A 80 -8.84 1.35 2.22
C ILE A 80 -9.14 -0.03 1.62
N TYR A 81 -8.10 -0.82 1.32
CA TYR A 81 -8.26 -2.16 0.77
C TYR A 81 -8.86 -3.14 1.77
N ASP A 82 -8.45 -3.09 3.04
CA ASP A 82 -9.05 -3.91 4.09
C ASP A 82 -10.54 -3.60 4.22
N GLU A 83 -10.88 -2.33 4.47
CA GLU A 83 -12.24 -1.87 4.75
C GLU A 83 -13.20 -2.09 3.58
N HIS A 84 -12.74 -1.84 2.34
CA HIS A 84 -13.64 -1.76 1.18
C HIS A 84 -13.51 -2.90 0.20
N VAL A 85 -12.49 -3.75 0.31
CA VAL A 85 -12.27 -4.89 -0.57
C VAL A 85 -12.22 -6.20 0.21
N PHE A 86 -11.22 -6.39 1.07
CA PHE A 86 -10.96 -7.68 1.70
C PHE A 86 -12.04 -8.06 2.71
N GLN A 87 -12.45 -7.16 3.60
CA GLN A 87 -13.54 -7.45 4.53
C GLN A 87 -14.86 -7.76 3.82
N LYS A 88 -15.14 -7.09 2.69
CA LYS A 88 -16.36 -7.36 1.90
C LYS A 88 -16.29 -8.70 1.18
N LEU A 89 -15.14 -9.04 0.61
CA LEU A 89 -14.92 -10.35 -0.02
C LEU A 89 -14.97 -11.47 1.03
N TRP A 90 -14.39 -11.24 2.21
CA TRP A 90 -14.38 -12.19 3.33
C TRP A 90 -15.79 -12.49 3.85
N LYS A 91 -16.57 -11.45 4.17
CA LYS A 91 -17.93 -11.58 4.70
C LYS A 91 -18.88 -12.27 3.73
N ASN A 92 -18.69 -12.06 2.43
CA ASN A 92 -19.61 -12.56 1.41
C ASN A 92 -19.17 -13.89 0.77
N ASN A 93 -17.88 -14.24 0.81
CA ASN A 93 -17.33 -15.41 0.13
C ASN A 93 -16.06 -15.95 0.84
N THR A 94 -16.25 -16.61 1.99
CA THR A 94 -15.18 -17.20 2.82
C THR A 94 -14.23 -18.17 2.10
N HIS A 95 -14.60 -18.67 0.91
CA HIS A 95 -13.78 -19.60 0.12
C HIS A 95 -12.85 -18.94 -0.91
N GLN A 96 -12.97 -17.63 -1.15
CA GLN A 96 -12.30 -16.98 -2.29
C GLN A 96 -11.03 -16.20 -1.90
N LEU A 97 -10.87 -15.85 -0.63
CA LEU A 97 -9.61 -15.38 -0.08
C LEU A 97 -9.02 -16.52 0.77
N PRO A 98 -7.83 -17.04 0.45
CA PRO A 98 -7.16 -18.00 1.32
C PRO A 98 -6.84 -17.35 2.67
N ASN A 99 -7.05 -18.08 3.78
CA ASN A 99 -6.61 -17.66 5.12
C ASN A 99 -5.17 -17.13 5.09
N LEU A 100 -4.29 -17.86 4.39
CA LEU A 100 -2.88 -17.50 4.23
C LEU A 100 -2.66 -16.10 3.64
N PHE A 101 -3.50 -15.67 2.70
CA PHE A 101 -3.43 -14.31 2.14
C PHE A 101 -3.80 -13.27 3.18
N MET A 102 -4.90 -13.51 3.92
CA MET A 102 -5.37 -12.59 4.96
C MET A 102 -4.37 -12.52 6.12
N ASP A 103 -3.80 -13.64 6.56
CA ASP A 103 -2.76 -13.68 7.59
C ASP A 103 -1.52 -12.88 7.16
N SER A 104 -1.10 -13.04 5.91
CA SER A 104 0.03 -12.27 5.34
C SER A 104 -0.28 -10.78 5.24
N PHE A 105 -1.51 -10.43 4.88
CA PHE A 105 -1.97 -9.05 4.81
C PHE A 105 -2.04 -8.40 6.20
N THR A 106 -2.58 -9.08 7.21
CA THR A 106 -2.59 -8.62 8.60
C THR A 106 -1.17 -8.41 9.11
N ARG A 107 -0.26 -9.36 8.85
CA ARG A 107 1.15 -9.19 9.21
C ARG A 107 1.79 -7.97 8.54
N LEU A 108 1.46 -7.70 7.27
CA LEU A 108 1.95 -6.51 6.56
C LEU A 108 1.44 -5.22 7.21
N MET A 109 0.16 -5.19 7.58
CA MET A 109 -0.45 -4.07 8.32
C MET A 109 0.25 -3.84 9.66
N ASP A 110 0.45 -4.88 10.45
CA ASP A 110 1.12 -4.81 11.75
C ASP A 110 2.55 -4.24 11.62
N ILE A 111 3.29 -4.69 10.60
CA ILE A 111 4.65 -4.17 10.35
C ILE A 111 4.62 -2.68 10.02
N ILE A 112 3.70 -2.25 9.17
CA ILE A 112 3.58 -0.84 8.78
C ILE A 112 3.17 0.03 9.97
N GLU A 113 2.26 -0.44 10.81
CA GLU A 113 1.85 0.24 12.04
C GLU A 113 3.02 0.37 13.01
N ASN A 114 3.81 -0.70 13.21
CA ASN A 114 4.99 -0.69 14.06
C ASN A 114 6.10 0.23 13.54
N CYS A 115 6.23 0.37 12.21
CA CYS A 115 7.19 1.27 11.57
C CYS A 115 6.69 2.71 11.43
N GLU A 116 5.45 2.98 11.83
CA GLU A 116 4.91 4.33 11.85
C GLU A 116 5.49 5.12 13.03
N THR A 117 6.09 6.28 12.76
CA THR A 117 6.58 7.15 13.84
C THR A 117 5.44 7.83 14.58
N LYS A 118 5.55 7.93 15.90
CA LYS A 118 4.57 8.62 16.75
C LYS A 118 4.47 10.10 16.35
N GLY A 119 3.33 10.52 15.80
CA GLY A 119 3.04 11.90 15.40
C GLY A 119 1.98 12.01 14.28
N LYS A 120 1.46 13.22 14.02
CA LYS A 120 0.57 13.46 12.87
C LYS A 120 1.37 13.37 11.58
N GLN A 121 1.40 12.20 10.98
CA GLN A 121 1.93 12.04 9.64
C GLN A 121 0.84 12.34 8.62
N THR A 122 1.13 13.25 7.71
CA THR A 122 0.22 13.61 6.63
C THR A 122 0.58 12.82 5.37
N PRO A 123 -0.43 12.27 4.67
CA PRO A 123 -0.23 11.72 3.33
C PRO A 123 0.50 12.70 2.42
N SER A 124 1.30 12.20 1.49
CA SER A 124 1.93 13.05 0.49
C SER A 124 0.88 13.83 -0.31
N HIS A 125 1.24 15.02 -0.78
CA HIS A 125 0.33 15.84 -1.60
C HIS A 125 -0.21 15.05 -2.80
N CYS A 126 0.64 14.23 -3.43
CA CYS A 126 0.26 13.40 -4.57
C CYS A 126 -0.77 12.33 -4.17
N ALA A 127 -0.56 11.67 -3.02
CA ALA A 127 -1.47 10.64 -2.57
C ALA A 127 -2.79 11.23 -2.08
N ARG A 128 -2.79 12.34 -1.34
CA ARG A 128 -3.99 12.93 -0.73
C ARG A 128 -5.14 13.16 -1.72
N GLU A 129 -4.86 13.72 -2.89
CA GLU A 129 -5.87 13.98 -3.92
C GLU A 129 -6.39 12.69 -4.59
N ASN A 130 -5.53 11.68 -4.69
CA ASN A 130 -5.84 10.45 -5.41
C ASN A 130 -6.44 9.36 -4.50
N LEU A 131 -6.08 9.33 -3.21
CA LEU A 131 -6.56 8.36 -2.23
C LEU A 131 -8.06 8.49 -2.02
N LYS A 132 -8.59 9.71 -1.86
CA LYS A 132 -10.04 9.93 -1.73
C LYS A 132 -10.80 9.41 -2.95
N THR A 133 -10.31 9.72 -4.16
CA THR A 133 -10.93 9.24 -5.40
C THR A 133 -10.94 7.71 -5.48
N ILE A 134 -9.90 7.05 -4.97
CA ILE A 134 -9.79 5.58 -4.97
C ILE A 134 -10.69 4.96 -3.90
N GLU A 135 -10.70 5.54 -2.71
CA GLU A 135 -11.59 5.15 -1.62
C GLU A 135 -13.07 5.22 -2.07
N ASP A 136 -13.49 6.34 -2.64
CA ASP A 136 -14.85 6.53 -3.16
C ASP A 136 -15.19 5.48 -4.23
N LYS A 137 -14.25 5.17 -5.14
CA LYS A 137 -14.44 4.12 -6.16
C LYS A 137 -14.58 2.73 -5.53
N LEU A 138 -13.68 2.37 -4.61
CA LEU A 138 -13.64 1.06 -3.97
C LEU A 138 -14.88 0.84 -3.09
N LYS A 139 -15.36 1.88 -2.42
CA LYS A 139 -16.58 1.86 -1.60
C LYS A 139 -17.80 1.47 -2.43
N MET A 140 -17.90 1.97 -3.66
CA MET A 140 -19.02 1.77 -4.58
C MET A 140 -18.95 0.48 -5.41
N LEU A 141 -17.90 -0.33 -5.25
CA LEU A 141 -17.75 -1.56 -6.02
C LEU A 141 -18.82 -2.60 -5.66
N GLN A 142 -19.46 -3.12 -6.70
CA GLN A 142 -20.28 -4.33 -6.66
C GLN A 142 -19.38 -5.57 -6.55
N PRO A 143 -19.90 -6.76 -6.21
CA PRO A 143 -19.10 -7.97 -5.98
C PRO A 143 -18.08 -8.30 -7.08
N LYS A 144 -18.47 -8.22 -8.37
CA LYS A 144 -17.54 -8.41 -9.50
C LYS A 144 -16.38 -7.40 -9.50
N GLY A 145 -16.67 -6.16 -9.11
CA GLY A 145 -15.67 -5.11 -8.97
C GLY A 145 -14.69 -5.37 -7.82
N LEU A 146 -15.13 -6.02 -6.73
CA LEU A 146 -14.25 -6.36 -5.61
C LEU A 146 -13.16 -7.36 -6.01
N PHE A 147 -13.48 -8.36 -6.83
CA PHE A 147 -12.48 -9.27 -7.40
C PHE A 147 -11.44 -8.54 -8.23
N LYS A 148 -11.90 -7.61 -9.08
CA LYS A 148 -11.00 -6.78 -9.86
C LYS A 148 -10.09 -5.93 -8.98
N ALA A 149 -10.61 -5.36 -7.90
CA ALA A 149 -9.80 -4.62 -6.94
C ALA A 149 -8.74 -5.52 -6.28
N GLN A 150 -9.12 -6.73 -5.87
CA GLN A 150 -8.19 -7.72 -5.33
C GLN A 150 -7.09 -8.07 -6.34
N ILE A 151 -7.40 -8.24 -7.62
CA ILE A 151 -6.40 -8.49 -8.66
C ILE A 151 -5.46 -7.28 -8.80
N GLU A 152 -6.01 -6.06 -8.82
CA GLU A 152 -5.21 -4.83 -8.91
C GLU A 152 -4.34 -4.56 -7.67
N PHE A 153 -4.66 -5.17 -6.51
CA PHE A 153 -3.87 -5.05 -5.28
C PHE A 153 -2.42 -5.51 -5.46
N ARG A 154 -2.15 -6.43 -6.41
CA ARG A 154 -0.78 -6.79 -6.81
C ARG A 154 0.07 -5.55 -7.17
N SER A 155 -0.54 -4.51 -7.74
CA SER A 155 0.16 -3.25 -8.03
C SER A 155 0.63 -2.55 -6.75
N VAL A 156 -0.15 -2.62 -5.67
CA VAL A 156 0.21 -2.07 -4.35
C VAL A 156 1.41 -2.83 -3.78
N LEU A 157 1.40 -4.17 -3.85
CA LEU A 157 2.54 -4.99 -3.44
C LEU A 157 3.82 -4.64 -4.21
N VAL A 158 3.70 -4.37 -5.51
CA VAL A 158 4.84 -3.90 -6.33
C VAL A 158 5.33 -2.53 -5.85
N TRP A 159 4.43 -1.62 -5.48
CA TRP A 159 4.83 -0.31 -4.97
C TRP A 159 5.55 -0.41 -3.63
N ILE A 160 5.07 -1.27 -2.73
CA ILE A 160 5.73 -1.54 -1.44
C ILE A 160 7.15 -2.07 -1.67
N SER A 161 7.30 -3.09 -2.55
CA SER A 161 8.61 -3.63 -2.91
C SER A 161 9.55 -2.54 -3.47
N ASN A 162 9.07 -1.70 -4.38
CA ASN A 162 9.87 -0.63 -4.96
C ASN A 162 10.27 0.45 -3.94
N THR A 163 9.42 0.74 -2.96
CA THR A 163 9.75 1.68 -1.88
C THR A 163 10.89 1.11 -1.02
N MET A 164 10.87 -0.19 -0.73
CA MET A 164 11.95 -0.87 0.01
C MET A 164 13.27 -0.96 -0.77
N ASP A 165 13.22 -1.21 -2.08
CA ASP A 165 14.44 -1.30 -2.88
C ASP A 165 15.17 0.05 -3.02
N LYS A 166 14.44 1.15 -2.99
CA LYS A 166 15.02 2.51 -3.02
C LYS A 166 15.81 2.85 -1.76
N SER A 167 15.31 2.46 -0.60
CA SER A 167 16.00 2.73 0.66
C SER A 167 17.28 1.90 0.78
N ARG A 168 17.30 0.66 0.25
CA ARG A 168 18.54 -0.16 0.17
C ARG A 168 19.63 0.44 -0.73
N THR A 169 19.25 1.18 -1.75
CA THR A 169 20.22 1.84 -2.64
C THR A 169 20.80 3.13 -2.05
N HIS A 170 20.15 3.72 -1.04
CA HIS A 170 20.65 4.90 -0.33
C HIS A 170 21.67 4.56 0.77
N GLU A 171 21.78 3.30 1.19
CA GLU A 171 22.79 2.82 2.17
C GLU A 171 24.18 2.57 1.56
N ILE A 172 24.34 2.61 0.23
CA ILE A 172 25.59 2.28 -0.48
C ILE A 172 26.43 3.54 -0.81
N HIS A 173 26.01 4.74 -0.39
CA HIS A 173 26.73 6.00 -0.63
C HIS A 173 27.01 6.76 0.66
#